data_AF-A0AA42GX78-F1
#
_entry.id   AF-A0AA42GX78-F1
#
_cell.length_a   1.000
_cell.length_b   1.000
_cell.length_c   1.000
_cell.angle_alpha   90.00
_cell.angle_beta   90.00
_cell.angle_gamma   90.00
#
_symmetry.space_group_name_H-M   'P 1'
#
loop_
_entity.id
_entity.type
_entity.pdbx_description
1 polymer ?
#
loop_
_entity_poly.entity_id
_entity_poly.type
_entity_poly.pdbx_seq_one_letter_code
_entity_poly.pdbx_strand_id
1 'polypeptide(L)'
;MKARQFLQIGLIAASFAVPHVASAEGKTESERNLQAFPAAPSGSYRYVIHLPPLEKEQDAKVEIIAGRNATVDCNISWFGGSLTPSTVEGWGFDYFTLTASDRMSGTLMACPEDSKRTDFVPVRGENFMLRYNSRLPIVIYAKDGFEIRYRIWKPSEETHNAERG
;
A
#
# COMPACT_ATOMS: atom_id res chain seq x y z
N MET A 1 -19.97 -28.74 75.92
CA MET A 1 -20.47 -29.24 74.62
C MET A 1 -19.94 -28.31 73.53
N LYS A 2 -19.38 -28.88 72.46
CA LYS A 2 -18.69 -28.22 71.34
C LYS A 2 -19.65 -27.32 70.54
N ALA A 3 -19.16 -26.19 70.05
CA ALA A 3 -19.53 -25.70 68.72
C ALA A 3 -18.37 -24.88 68.13
N ARG A 4 -17.81 -25.41 67.03
CA ARG A 4 -16.72 -24.83 66.24
C ARG A 4 -17.25 -23.76 65.29
N GLN A 5 -16.47 -22.69 65.21
CA GLN A 5 -16.27 -21.74 64.12
C GLN A 5 -16.60 -22.25 62.71
N PHE A 6 -17.34 -21.45 61.92
CA PHE A 6 -17.26 -21.43 60.46
C PHE A 6 -17.42 -20.01 59.91
N LEU A 7 -16.53 -19.73 58.95
CA LEU A 7 -16.26 -18.53 58.18
C LEU A 7 -17.18 -18.45 56.95
N GLN A 8 -17.72 -17.28 56.60
CA GLN A 8 -17.99 -16.92 55.19
C GLN A 8 -17.82 -15.41 54.96
N ILE A 9 -16.78 -15.04 54.23
CA ILE A 9 -16.57 -13.72 53.63
C ILE A 9 -17.18 -13.79 52.22
N GLY A 10 -18.24 -13.03 51.97
CA GLY A 10 -18.88 -12.95 50.65
C GLY A 10 -18.12 -12.03 49.71
N LEU A 11 -17.60 -12.58 48.61
CA LEU A 11 -16.99 -11.83 47.51
C LEU A 11 -18.11 -11.46 46.51
N ILE A 12 -18.48 -10.18 46.43
CA ILE A 12 -19.42 -9.67 45.42
C ILE A 12 -18.60 -9.33 44.17
N ALA A 13 -18.65 -10.19 43.14
CA ALA A 13 -18.11 -9.90 41.82
C ALA A 13 -19.12 -9.04 41.05
N ALA A 14 -18.90 -7.73 40.99
CA ALA A 14 -19.65 -6.84 40.11
C ALA A 14 -19.18 -7.03 38.67
N SER A 15 -19.96 -7.75 37.87
CA SER A 15 -19.76 -7.85 36.42
C SER A 15 -20.06 -6.51 35.76
N PHE A 16 -19.02 -5.72 35.50
CA PHE A 16 -19.11 -4.57 34.61
C PHE A 16 -19.26 -5.08 33.17
N ALA A 17 -20.49 -5.16 32.70
CA ALA A 17 -20.77 -5.26 31.27
C ALA A 17 -20.32 -3.95 30.63
N VAL A 18 -19.14 -3.96 30.00
CA VAL A 18 -18.66 -2.83 29.20
C VAL A 18 -19.55 -2.75 27.97
N PRO A 19 -20.33 -1.67 27.75
CA PRO A 19 -21.07 -1.50 26.53
C PRO A 19 -20.04 -1.38 25.39
N HIS A 20 -20.04 -2.37 24.50
CA HIS A 20 -19.31 -2.30 23.24
C HIS A 20 -20.02 -1.24 22.39
N VAL A 21 -19.50 -0.01 22.42
CA VAL A 21 -19.94 1.05 21.51
C VAL A 21 -19.50 0.62 20.11
N ALA A 22 -20.43 0.06 19.35
CA ALA A 22 -20.27 -0.10 17.91
C ALA A 22 -20.23 1.31 17.30
N SER A 23 -19.03 1.77 16.97
CA SER A 23 -18.84 3.05 16.28
C SER A 23 -19.43 2.92 14.88
N ALA A 24 -20.51 3.66 14.62
CA ALA A 24 -21.00 3.88 13.27
C ALA A 24 -20.03 4.85 12.58
N GLU A 25 -18.96 4.31 11.97
CA GLU A 25 -17.95 5.12 11.29
C GLU A 25 -18.51 5.67 9.97
N GLY A 26 -18.68 6.98 9.91
CA GLY A 26 -18.89 7.68 8.64
C GLY A 26 -17.67 7.54 7.74
N LYS A 27 -17.89 7.52 6.41
CA LYS A 27 -16.81 7.47 5.41
C LYS A 27 -15.73 8.50 5.70
N THR A 28 -14.46 8.11 5.61
CA THR A 28 -13.30 9.00 5.70
C THR A 28 -13.29 10.06 4.59
N GLU A 29 -12.50 11.12 4.74
CA GLU A 29 -12.33 12.13 3.69
C GLU A 29 -11.81 11.52 2.38
N SER A 30 -10.86 10.59 2.47
CA SER A 30 -10.30 9.83 1.35
C SER A 30 -11.38 9.07 0.56
N GLU A 31 -12.28 8.39 1.26
CA GLU A 31 -13.38 7.64 0.64
C GLU A 31 -14.42 8.55 -0.01
N ARG A 32 -14.67 9.74 0.54
CA ARG A 32 -15.55 10.74 -0.09
C ARG A 32 -14.91 11.32 -1.35
N ASN A 33 -13.62 11.63 -1.30
CA ASN A 33 -12.87 12.20 -2.42
C ASN A 33 -12.75 11.24 -3.61
N LEU A 34 -12.89 9.93 -3.40
CA LEU A 34 -12.88 8.93 -4.48
C LEU A 34 -13.92 9.20 -5.58
N GLN A 35 -15.04 9.86 -5.26
CA GLN A 35 -16.10 10.20 -6.22
C GLN A 35 -15.63 11.14 -7.35
N ALA A 36 -14.55 11.90 -7.12
CA ALA A 36 -13.99 12.82 -8.09
C ALA A 36 -13.30 12.08 -9.25
N PHE A 37 -12.85 10.85 -9.02
CA PHE A 37 -12.00 10.13 -9.96
C PHE A 37 -12.84 9.40 -11.02
N PRO A 38 -12.44 9.48 -12.29
CA PRO A 38 -13.17 8.82 -13.37
C PRO A 38 -13.21 7.29 -13.20
N ALA A 39 -14.10 6.62 -13.94
CA ALA A 39 -14.04 5.18 -14.08
C ALA A 39 -12.80 4.78 -14.90
N ALA A 40 -12.35 3.53 -14.76
CA ALA A 40 -11.26 3.02 -15.59
C ALA A 40 -11.66 3.06 -17.09
N PRO A 41 -10.79 3.56 -17.98
CA PRO A 41 -10.98 3.41 -19.41
C PRO A 41 -11.09 1.93 -19.81
N SER A 42 -11.77 1.66 -20.94
CA SER A 42 -11.92 0.29 -21.46
C SER A 42 -10.57 -0.40 -21.64
N GLY A 43 -10.45 -1.64 -21.17
CA GLY A 43 -9.20 -2.42 -21.21
C GLY A 43 -8.20 -2.08 -20.10
N SER A 44 -8.61 -1.28 -19.10
CA SER A 44 -7.82 -0.99 -17.90
C SER A 44 -8.65 -1.19 -16.64
N TYR A 45 -7.98 -1.27 -15.50
CA TYR A 45 -8.57 -1.41 -14.18
C TYR A 45 -8.15 -0.26 -13.27
N ARG A 46 -9.05 0.14 -12.37
CA ARG A 46 -8.82 1.18 -11.36
C ARG A 46 -8.42 0.55 -10.04
N TYR A 47 -7.20 0.84 -9.60
CA TYR A 47 -6.67 0.49 -8.29
C TYR A 47 -6.76 1.70 -7.38
N VAL A 48 -7.22 1.50 -6.14
CA VAL A 48 -7.43 2.57 -5.16
C VAL A 48 -6.69 2.19 -3.87
N ILE A 49 -5.83 3.09 -3.40
CA ILE A 49 -5.11 2.93 -2.14
C ILE A 49 -5.57 4.04 -1.18
N HIS A 50 -6.21 3.64 -0.09
CA HIS A 50 -6.50 4.51 1.04
C HIS A 50 -5.36 4.41 2.05
N LEU A 51 -4.73 5.54 2.36
CA LEU A 51 -3.64 5.60 3.33
C LEU A 51 -4.19 5.88 4.73
N PRO A 52 -3.69 5.22 5.77
CA PRO A 52 -4.04 5.58 7.14
C PRO A 52 -3.50 7.00 7.48
N PRO A 53 -4.20 7.80 8.28
CA PRO A 53 -3.66 9.08 8.74
C PRO A 53 -2.38 8.88 9.57
N LEU A 54 -1.39 9.76 9.35
CA LEU A 54 -0.17 9.82 10.17
C LEU A 54 -0.03 11.21 10.81
N GLU A 55 0.69 11.29 11.93
CA GLU A 55 0.98 12.57 12.58
C GLU A 55 1.89 13.47 11.74
N LYS A 56 2.92 12.88 11.11
CA LYS A 56 3.90 13.57 10.26
C LYS A 56 3.90 13.00 8.83
N GLU A 57 2.84 13.28 8.09
CA GLU A 57 2.70 12.79 6.70
C GLU A 57 3.78 13.32 5.75
N GLN A 58 4.27 14.54 5.97
CA GLN A 58 5.29 15.16 5.12
C GLN A 58 6.63 14.40 5.09
N ASP A 59 6.89 13.63 6.15
CA ASP A 59 8.10 12.84 6.29
C ASP A 59 7.95 11.49 5.57
N ALA A 60 6.72 11.00 5.40
CA ALA A 60 6.44 9.72 4.77
C ALA A 60 6.35 9.82 3.24
N LYS A 61 6.60 8.67 2.59
CA LYS A 61 6.39 8.47 1.14
C LYS A 61 5.64 7.15 0.91
N VAL A 62 5.10 7.00 -0.29
CA VAL A 62 4.46 5.76 -0.74
C VAL A 62 5.18 5.25 -1.97
N GLU A 63 5.78 4.09 -1.87
CA GLU A 63 6.32 3.35 -3.01
C GLU A 63 5.21 2.52 -3.63
N ILE A 64 5.00 2.68 -4.93
CA ILE A 64 4.16 1.82 -5.74
C ILE A 64 5.03 0.71 -6.31
N ILE A 65 4.61 -0.53 -6.07
CA ILE A 65 5.28 -1.73 -6.56
C ILE A 65 4.32 -2.38 -7.55
N ALA A 66 4.40 -1.95 -8.80
CA ALA A 66 3.64 -2.55 -9.89
C ALA A 66 4.41 -3.70 -10.52
N GLY A 67 3.72 -4.72 -11.00
CA GLY A 67 4.34 -5.85 -11.68
C GLY A 67 3.31 -6.86 -12.14
N ARG A 68 3.76 -7.98 -12.69
CA ARG A 68 2.90 -9.12 -13.01
C ARG A 68 3.67 -10.41 -12.88
N ASN A 69 2.96 -11.50 -12.64
CA ASN A 69 3.59 -12.82 -12.60
C ASN A 69 4.02 -13.24 -14.01
N ALA A 70 5.26 -13.69 -14.14
CA ALA A 70 5.81 -14.21 -15.37
C ALA A 70 6.73 -15.40 -15.09
N THR A 71 6.95 -16.23 -16.11
CA THR A 71 7.97 -17.28 -16.04
C THR A 71 9.35 -16.65 -16.22
N VAL A 72 10.21 -16.82 -15.21
CA VAL A 72 11.57 -16.30 -15.14
C VAL A 72 12.55 -17.43 -14.84
N ASP A 73 13.83 -17.20 -15.11
CA ASP A 73 14.94 -18.07 -14.70
C ASP A 73 15.67 -17.47 -13.48
N CYS A 74 16.95 -17.81 -13.32
CA CYS A 74 17.79 -17.30 -12.24
C CYS A 74 18.11 -15.79 -12.36
N ASN A 75 17.87 -15.15 -13.51
CA ASN A 75 18.17 -13.75 -13.72
C ASN A 75 17.22 -12.82 -12.96
N ILE A 76 17.77 -11.68 -12.53
CA ILE A 76 16.94 -10.57 -12.06
C ILE A 76 16.24 -10.00 -13.28
N SER A 77 14.91 -10.04 -13.26
CA SER A 77 14.08 -9.60 -14.38
C SER A 77 13.17 -8.44 -13.98
N TRP A 78 12.85 -7.56 -14.94
CA TRP A 78 11.91 -6.46 -14.75
C TRP A 78 11.25 -6.06 -16.09
N PHE A 79 10.08 -5.44 -16.01
CA PHE A 79 9.50 -4.71 -17.15
C PHE A 79 9.93 -3.25 -17.09
N GLY A 80 10.22 -2.64 -18.23
CA GLY A 80 10.38 -1.17 -18.31
C GLY A 80 9.02 -0.47 -18.29
N GLY A 81 8.89 0.67 -17.63
CA GLY A 81 7.63 1.41 -17.62
C GLY A 81 7.69 2.71 -16.84
N SER A 82 6.54 3.36 -16.66
CA SER A 82 6.41 4.60 -15.91
C SER A 82 5.02 4.72 -15.27
N LEU A 83 4.97 5.49 -14.19
CA LEU A 83 3.72 5.90 -13.56
C LEU A 83 3.46 7.38 -13.92
N THR A 84 2.58 7.63 -14.88
CA THR A 84 2.34 8.99 -15.39
C THR A 84 1.25 9.68 -14.58
N PRO A 85 1.53 10.85 -13.95
CA PRO A 85 0.50 11.62 -13.26
C PRO A 85 -0.45 12.30 -14.25
N SER A 86 -1.69 12.48 -13.84
CA SER A 86 -2.72 13.24 -14.55
C SER A 86 -3.66 13.84 -13.52
N THR A 87 -4.29 14.97 -13.86
CA THR A 87 -5.12 15.70 -12.90
C THR A 87 -6.60 15.56 -13.26
N VAL A 88 -7.44 15.33 -12.25
CA VAL A 88 -8.91 15.33 -12.39
C VAL A 88 -9.37 16.77 -12.63
N GLU A 89 -9.99 17.00 -13.79
CA GLU A 89 -10.52 18.31 -14.17
C GLU A 89 -11.58 18.80 -13.17
N GLY A 90 -11.49 20.07 -12.78
CA GLY A 90 -12.40 20.69 -11.79
C GLY A 90 -12.11 20.37 -10.33
N TRP A 91 -11.33 19.32 -10.03
CA TRP A 91 -10.98 18.93 -8.66
C TRP A 91 -9.52 19.22 -8.30
N GLY A 92 -8.61 19.15 -9.28
CA GLY A 92 -7.18 19.34 -9.03
C GLY A 92 -6.51 18.15 -8.32
N PHE A 93 -7.18 16.99 -8.23
CA PHE A 93 -6.62 15.78 -7.64
C PHE A 93 -5.80 15.00 -8.67
N ASP A 94 -4.64 14.48 -8.26
CA ASP A 94 -3.82 13.67 -9.14
C ASP A 94 -4.23 12.20 -9.10
N TYR A 95 -4.24 11.57 -10.26
CA TYR A 95 -4.30 10.14 -10.46
C TYR A 95 -3.16 9.70 -11.37
N PHE A 96 -2.93 8.40 -11.46
CA PHE A 96 -1.79 7.86 -12.16
C PHE A 96 -2.19 6.82 -13.19
N THR A 97 -1.46 6.75 -14.29
CA THR A 97 -1.58 5.69 -15.29
C THR A 97 -0.29 4.91 -15.37
N LEU A 98 -0.34 3.61 -15.13
CA LEU A 98 0.78 2.71 -15.32
C LEU A 98 0.91 2.35 -16.81
N THR A 99 2.04 2.71 -17.40
CA THR A 99 2.45 2.22 -18.72
C THR A 99 3.65 1.30 -18.54
N ALA A 100 3.57 0.08 -19.06
CA ALA A 100 4.66 -0.89 -18.98
C ALA A 100 4.88 -1.58 -20.33
N SER A 101 6.13 -1.91 -20.61
CA SER A 101 6.59 -2.68 -21.76
C SER A 101 6.11 -4.13 -21.65
N ASP A 102 5.77 -4.72 -22.79
CA ASP A 102 5.50 -6.16 -22.87
C ASP A 102 6.77 -7.02 -22.84
N ARG A 103 7.92 -6.42 -23.20
CA ARG A 103 9.23 -7.09 -23.13
C ARG A 103 9.86 -6.91 -21.76
N MET A 104 10.38 -8.02 -21.24
CA MET A 104 11.15 -8.10 -20.01
C MET A 104 12.64 -7.86 -20.29
N SER A 105 13.29 -7.13 -19.41
CA SER A 105 14.75 -6.97 -19.35
C SER A 105 15.28 -7.75 -18.15
N GLY A 106 16.55 -8.14 -18.20
CA GLY A 106 17.17 -8.84 -17.08
C GLY A 106 18.69 -8.86 -17.12
N THR A 107 19.29 -9.45 -16.09
CA THR A 107 20.73 -9.76 -16.04
C THR A 107 21.09 -10.88 -17.04
N LEU A 108 22.38 -11.15 -17.21
CA LEU A 108 22.91 -12.17 -18.13
C LEU A 108 23.75 -13.24 -17.40
N MET A 109 23.22 -13.78 -16.30
CA MET A 109 23.83 -14.90 -15.59
C MET A 109 23.61 -16.21 -16.36
N ALA A 110 24.56 -17.13 -16.24
CA ALA A 110 24.39 -18.50 -16.72
C ALA A 110 23.43 -19.25 -15.79
N CYS A 111 22.22 -19.55 -16.26
CA CYS A 111 21.20 -20.21 -15.46
C CYS A 111 21.17 -21.73 -15.68
N PRO A 112 21.08 -22.53 -14.60
CA PRO A 112 20.77 -23.96 -14.70
C PRO A 112 19.43 -24.22 -15.40
N GLU A 113 19.28 -25.37 -16.05
CA GLU A 113 18.07 -25.70 -16.82
C GLU A 113 16.79 -25.76 -15.96
N ASP A 114 16.92 -26.15 -14.69
CA ASP A 114 15.84 -26.31 -13.72
C ASP A 114 15.50 -25.02 -12.94
N SER A 115 16.12 -23.89 -13.28
CA SER A 115 15.91 -22.61 -12.59
C SER A 115 14.60 -21.90 -12.95
N LYS A 116 13.83 -22.40 -13.92
CA LYS A 116 12.59 -21.78 -14.38
C LYS A 116 11.50 -21.84 -13.31
N ARG A 117 10.91 -20.69 -13.00
CA ARG A 117 9.84 -20.56 -12.00
C ARG A 117 8.90 -19.43 -12.37
N THR A 118 7.69 -19.45 -11.80
CA THR A 118 6.79 -18.28 -11.87
C THR A 118 7.14 -17.33 -10.74
N ASP A 119 7.36 -16.06 -11.05
CA ASP A 119 7.64 -15.02 -10.05
C ASP A 119 6.96 -13.69 -10.41
N PHE A 120 6.78 -12.84 -9.39
CA PHE A 120 6.32 -11.47 -9.57
C PHE A 120 7.46 -10.63 -10.16
N VAL A 121 7.31 -10.19 -11.41
CA VAL A 121 8.29 -9.37 -12.09
C VAL A 121 7.86 -7.90 -12.00
N PRO A 122 8.66 -7.04 -11.34
CA PRO A 122 8.29 -5.64 -11.13
C PRO A 122 8.45 -4.81 -12.41
N VAL A 123 7.67 -3.74 -12.50
CA VAL A 123 7.89 -2.64 -13.43
C VAL A 123 8.91 -1.69 -12.81
N ARG A 124 9.93 -1.29 -13.57
CA ARG A 124 10.94 -0.30 -13.17
C ARG A 124 10.91 0.90 -14.11
N GLY A 125 11.03 2.08 -13.52
CA GLY A 125 11.21 3.34 -14.22
C GLY A 125 10.84 4.51 -13.31
N GLU A 126 10.19 5.52 -13.87
CA GLU A 126 10.00 6.80 -13.21
C GLU A 126 8.70 6.87 -12.38
N ASN A 127 8.73 7.72 -11.35
CA ASN A 127 7.56 8.16 -10.56
C ASN A 127 6.86 7.10 -9.70
N PHE A 128 7.53 6.00 -9.36
CA PHE A 128 6.99 4.99 -8.45
C PHE A 128 7.07 5.39 -6.95
N MET A 129 7.68 6.54 -6.62
CA MET A 129 7.70 7.10 -5.27
C MET A 129 6.80 8.32 -5.18
N LEU A 130 5.68 8.19 -4.49
CA LEU A 130 4.63 9.19 -4.36
C LEU A 130 4.70 9.87 -2.99
N ARG A 131 4.14 11.09 -2.92
CA ARG A 131 3.93 11.80 -1.66
C ARG A 131 2.85 11.09 -0.83
N TYR A 132 3.05 11.07 0.48
CA TYR A 132 2.02 10.63 1.42
C TYR A 132 0.97 11.73 1.66
N ASN A 133 -0.31 11.37 1.53
CA ASN A 133 -1.45 12.22 1.88
C ASN A 133 -2.66 11.34 2.19
N SER A 134 -3.05 11.20 3.45
CA SER A 134 -4.18 10.32 3.82
C SER A 134 -5.56 10.86 3.42
N ARG A 135 -5.67 12.16 3.14
CA ARG A 135 -6.94 12.81 2.78
C ARG A 135 -7.38 12.53 1.35
N LEU A 136 -6.44 12.11 0.49
CA LEU A 136 -6.73 11.77 -0.90
C LEU A 136 -6.40 10.30 -1.15
N PRO A 137 -7.27 9.54 -1.83
CA PRO A 137 -6.91 8.21 -2.27
C PRO A 137 -5.87 8.31 -3.39
N ILE A 138 -4.90 7.38 -3.40
CA ILE A 138 -4.04 7.21 -4.58
C ILE A 138 -4.81 6.34 -5.57
N VAL A 139 -5.09 6.88 -6.76
CA VAL A 139 -5.80 6.16 -7.82
C VAL A 139 -4.84 5.85 -8.97
N ILE A 140 -4.73 4.58 -9.33
CA ILE A 140 -3.84 4.09 -10.40
C ILE A 140 -4.67 3.31 -11.41
N TYR A 141 -4.55 3.67 -12.69
CA TYR A 141 -5.08 2.89 -13.80
C TYR A 141 -3.96 2.02 -14.39
N ALA A 142 -4.22 0.73 -14.55
CA ALA A 142 -3.29 -0.20 -15.19
C ALA A 142 -4.04 -1.14 -16.14
N LYS A 143 -3.36 -1.60 -17.19
CA LYS A 143 -3.89 -2.64 -18.09
C LYS A 143 -4.12 -3.95 -17.33
N ASP A 144 -4.93 -4.83 -17.92
CA ASP A 144 -5.17 -6.16 -17.38
C ASP A 144 -3.87 -6.94 -17.12
N GLY A 145 -3.90 -7.80 -16.09
CA GLY A 145 -2.79 -8.67 -15.71
C GLY A 145 -1.67 -8.02 -14.89
N PHE A 146 -1.72 -6.71 -14.64
CA PHE A 146 -0.83 -6.06 -13.67
C PHE A 146 -1.41 -6.10 -12.26
N GLU A 147 -0.56 -6.44 -11.29
CA GLU A 147 -0.81 -6.29 -9.86
C GLU A 147 -0.14 -5.00 -9.35
N ILE A 148 -0.87 -4.27 -8.51
CA ILE A 148 -0.40 -3.05 -7.87
C ILE A 148 -0.28 -3.30 -6.37
N ARG A 149 0.95 -3.36 -5.86
CA ARG A 149 1.27 -3.36 -4.44
C ARG A 149 1.78 -1.99 -4.02
N TYR A 150 1.84 -1.73 -2.73
CA TYR A 150 2.46 -0.51 -2.22
C TYR A 150 3.20 -0.76 -0.91
N ARG A 151 4.12 0.14 -0.59
CA ARG A 151 4.86 0.17 0.67
C ARG A 151 4.99 1.60 1.16
N ILE A 152 4.86 1.79 2.47
CA ILE A 152 5.04 3.10 3.10
C ILE A 152 6.49 3.22 3.55
N TRP A 153 7.14 4.29 3.15
CA TRP A 153 8.50 4.65 3.57
C TRP A 153 8.43 5.77 4.61
N LYS A 154 9.29 5.66 5.62
CA LYS A 154 9.53 6.69 6.63
C LYS A 154 11.03 6.94 6.72
N PRO A 155 11.46 8.17 7.04
CA PRO A 155 12.87 8.49 7.16
C PRO A 155 13.44 7.86 8.43
N SER A 156 14.76 7.79 8.51
CA SER A 156 15.45 7.61 9.79
C SER A 156 15.16 8.78 10.73
N GLU A 157 15.36 8.57 12.03
CA GLU A 157 15.22 9.62 13.03
C GLU A 157 16.33 10.68 12.91
N GLU A 158 17.52 10.26 12.47
CA GLU A 158 18.69 11.11 12.35
C GLU A 158 18.89 11.61 10.93
N THR A 159 19.43 12.83 10.82
CA THR A 159 19.98 13.40 9.59
C THR A 159 21.48 13.59 9.77
N HIS A 160 22.26 13.23 8.76
CA HIS A 160 23.72 13.35 8.78
C HIS A 160 24.18 14.40 7.77
N ASN A 161 25.25 15.11 8.11
CA ASN A 161 25.92 16.01 7.18
C ASN A 161 26.87 15.23 6.27
N ALA A 162 26.92 15.59 4.99
CA ALA A 162 27.92 15.07 4.07
C ALA A 162 29.28 15.76 4.30
N GLU A 163 30.37 15.00 4.11
CA GLU A 163 31.72 15.55 4.14
C GLU A 163 32.08 16.16 2.76
N ARG A 164 32.80 17.29 2.77
CA ARG A 164 33.30 17.92 1.55
C ARG A 164 34.59 17.19 1.12
N GLY A 165 34.59 16.64 -0.10
CA GLY A 165 35.78 16.09 -0.76
C GLY A 165 36.63 17.13 -1.48
#